data_AF-A0A0A9GJF2-F1
#
_entry.id   AF-A0A0A9GJF2-F1
#
_cell.length_a   1.000
_cell.length_b   1.000
_cell.length_c   1.000
_cell.angle_alpha   90.00
_cell.angle_beta   90.00
_cell.angle_gamma   90.00
#
_symmetry.space_group_name_H-M   'P 1'
#
loop_
_entity.id
_entity.type
_entity.pdbx_description
1 polymer ?
#
loop_
_entity_poly.entity_id
_entity_poly.type
_entity_poly.pdbx_seq_one_letter_code
_entity_poly.pdbx_strand_id
1 'polypeptide(L)'
;MLHNKRIAKLMENSSNRHLIETWRANGALYTSPSGSNDDWYWLYAAIRLNCLLVTNDEMRDHIFELLGSSFFPKWKQRHRVKYTFNKGKAVLMMPSPYSSEIQESETGSWHVPMEEKSGDERVRIWLCISRTVTCKEPDEASVTNGGVQEVPPTEASNGVQLRVPENKAESLTGKRKDRD
;
A
#
# COMPACT_ATOMS: atom_id res chain seq x y z
N MET A 1 -4.96 13.55 10.92
CA MET A 1 -4.27 14.77 11.39
C MET A 1 -5.10 15.98 11.01
N LEU A 2 -5.17 17.00 11.86
CA LEU A 2 -5.77 18.32 11.55
C LEU A 2 -5.09 19.42 12.38
N HIS A 3 -4.87 20.60 11.80
CA HIS A 3 -4.43 21.79 12.55
C HIS A 3 -5.33 22.15 13.72
N ASN A 4 -4.75 22.51 14.87
CA ASN A 4 -5.49 22.96 16.04
C ASN A 4 -6.45 24.14 15.74
N LYS A 5 -6.02 25.10 14.91
CA LYS A 5 -6.89 26.21 14.43
C LYS A 5 -8.18 25.73 13.75
N ARG A 6 -8.11 24.65 12.96
CA ARG A 6 -9.27 24.09 12.25
C ARG A 6 -10.18 23.30 13.19
N ILE A 7 -9.61 22.62 14.18
CA ILE A 7 -10.38 21.93 15.23
C ILE A 7 -11.11 22.94 16.12
N ALA A 8 -10.46 24.01 16.56
CA ALA A 8 -11.10 25.06 17.36
C ALA A 8 -12.38 25.59 16.69
N LYS A 9 -12.29 25.93 15.38
CA LYS A 9 -13.45 26.38 14.60
C LYS A 9 -14.52 25.30 14.44
N LEU A 10 -14.15 24.04 14.23
CA LEU A 10 -15.14 22.96 14.11
C LEU A 10 -15.89 22.70 15.43
N MET A 11 -15.24 22.93 16.59
CA MET A 11 -15.84 22.81 17.92
C MET A 11 -16.76 24.00 18.29
N GLU A 12 -16.90 25.03 17.45
CA GLU A 12 -17.93 26.07 17.64
C GLU A 12 -19.35 25.47 17.50
N ASN A 13 -19.51 24.44 16.66
CA ASN A 13 -20.75 23.70 16.50
C ASN A 13 -20.86 22.56 17.53
N SER A 14 -21.99 22.49 18.25
CA SER A 14 -22.24 21.52 19.32
C SER A 14 -22.25 20.06 18.86
N SER A 15 -22.86 19.75 17.71
CA SER A 15 -22.88 18.41 17.13
C SER A 15 -21.47 17.94 16.70
N ASN A 16 -20.67 18.85 16.15
CA ASN A 16 -19.28 18.57 15.78
C ASN A 16 -18.38 18.38 17.00
N ARG A 17 -18.59 19.16 18.07
CA ARG A 17 -17.81 19.06 19.33
C ARG A 17 -17.80 17.61 19.86
N HIS A 18 -18.99 17.00 20.01
CA HIS A 18 -19.12 15.65 20.55
C HIS A 18 -18.37 14.59 19.71
N LEU A 19 -18.43 14.70 18.38
CA LEU A 19 -17.73 13.80 17.46
C LEU A 19 -16.20 13.96 17.55
N ILE A 20 -15.71 15.20 17.64
CA ILE A 20 -14.29 15.52 17.81
C ILE A 20 -13.74 15.03 19.16
N GLU A 21 -14.54 15.15 20.22
CA GLU A 21 -14.19 14.65 21.56
C GLU A 21 -14.14 13.12 21.60
N THR A 22 -15.09 12.44 20.95
CA THR A 22 -15.05 10.97 20.74
C THR A 22 -13.79 10.54 19.98
N TRP A 23 -13.41 11.22 18.90
CA TRP A 23 -12.19 10.90 18.14
C TRP A 23 -10.90 11.15 18.93
N ARG A 24 -10.87 12.15 19.82
CA ARG A 24 -9.75 12.37 20.74
C ARG A 24 -9.65 11.28 21.80
N ALA A 25 -10.76 10.93 22.44
CA ALA A 25 -10.82 9.88 23.46
C ALA A 25 -10.36 8.52 22.91
N ASN A 26 -10.73 8.20 21.67
CA ASN A 26 -10.34 6.96 20.99
C ASN A 26 -8.93 7.01 20.35
N GLY A 27 -8.15 8.08 20.55
CA GLY A 27 -6.82 8.26 19.94
C GLY A 27 -6.81 8.45 18.41
N ALA A 28 -7.97 8.52 17.77
CA ALA A 28 -8.13 8.60 16.32
C ALA A 28 -7.87 10.02 15.74
N LEU A 29 -7.82 11.05 16.58
CA LEU A 29 -7.53 12.43 16.18
C LEU A 29 -6.33 13.02 16.94
N TYR A 30 -5.19 13.12 16.25
CA TYR A 30 -4.08 13.98 16.65
C TYR A 30 -4.20 15.37 15.98
N THR A 31 -3.91 16.41 16.75
CA THR A 31 -3.99 17.81 16.33
C THR A 31 -2.60 18.45 16.24
N SER A 32 -2.21 18.93 15.06
CA SER A 32 -0.89 19.54 14.86
C SER A 32 -0.80 20.93 15.53
N PRO A 33 0.36 21.28 16.12
CA PRO A 33 0.61 22.60 16.70
C PRO A 33 0.42 23.76 15.72
N SER A 34 0.08 24.94 16.26
CA SER A 34 0.06 26.18 15.48
C SER A 34 1.47 26.52 14.97
N GLY A 35 1.61 26.76 13.66
CA GLY A 35 2.89 27.15 13.04
C GLY A 35 3.73 25.97 12.52
N SER A 36 3.39 24.73 12.85
CA SER A 36 3.97 23.55 12.17
C SER A 36 3.16 23.19 10.92
N ASN A 37 3.82 22.77 9.84
CA ASN A 37 3.13 22.12 8.72
C ASN A 37 2.63 20.73 9.16
N ASP A 38 1.35 20.41 8.93
CA ASP A 38 0.76 19.12 9.25
C ASP A 38 1.10 17.98 8.27
N ASP A 39 1.68 18.31 7.11
CA ASP A 39 2.18 17.35 6.11
C ASP A 39 3.14 16.33 6.70
N TRP A 40 4.16 16.81 7.42
CA TRP A 40 5.13 15.95 8.07
C TRP A 40 4.50 14.98 9.07
N TYR A 41 3.37 15.34 9.69
CA TYR A 41 2.70 14.50 10.68
C TYR A 41 1.88 13.39 10.02
N TRP A 42 1.09 13.69 8.99
CA TRP A 42 0.34 12.63 8.29
C TRP A 42 1.27 11.74 7.45
N LEU A 43 2.33 12.30 6.88
CA LEU A 43 3.32 11.55 6.10
C LEU A 43 4.14 10.61 6.99
N TYR A 44 4.72 11.12 8.08
CA TYR A 44 5.48 10.30 9.02
C TYR A 44 4.61 9.17 9.60
N ALA A 45 3.37 9.45 9.98
CA ALA A 45 2.46 8.43 10.48
C ALA A 45 2.18 7.34 9.43
N ALA A 46 1.87 7.71 8.19
CA ALA A 46 1.55 6.75 7.12
C ALA A 46 2.77 5.88 6.73
N ILE A 47 3.97 6.46 6.64
CA ILE A 47 5.21 5.73 6.40
C ILE A 47 5.54 4.81 7.59
N ARG A 48 5.54 5.34 8.82
CA ARG A 48 5.99 4.61 10.02
C ARG A 48 5.05 3.46 10.41
N LEU A 49 3.76 3.58 10.09
CA LEU A 49 2.76 2.53 10.32
C LEU A 49 2.51 1.64 9.08
N ASN A 50 3.21 1.90 7.97
CA ASN A 50 3.06 1.21 6.69
C ASN A 50 1.59 1.08 6.25
N CYS A 51 0.83 2.18 6.35
CA CYS A 51 -0.62 2.19 6.21
C CYS A 51 -1.11 3.10 5.06
N LEU A 52 -2.39 2.98 4.71
CA LEU A 52 -3.01 3.80 3.68
C LEU A 52 -3.11 5.27 4.12
N LEU A 53 -2.83 6.18 3.19
CA LEU A 53 -2.95 7.62 3.36
C LEU A 53 -4.14 8.12 2.52
N VAL A 54 -5.23 8.53 3.17
CA VAL A 54 -6.38 9.13 2.48
C VAL A 54 -6.11 10.61 2.22
N THR A 55 -5.73 10.97 0.99
CA THR A 55 -5.57 12.37 0.57
C THR A 55 -5.74 12.54 -0.94
N ASN A 56 -6.29 13.69 -1.33
CA ASN A 56 -6.31 14.16 -2.71
C ASN A 56 -5.09 15.01 -3.07
N ASP A 57 -4.18 15.28 -2.13
CA ASP A 57 -2.97 16.03 -2.42
C ASP A 57 -2.06 15.26 -3.40
N GLU A 58 -1.44 15.99 -4.32
CA GLU A 58 -0.49 15.43 -5.28
C GLU A 58 0.94 15.34 -4.74
N MET A 59 1.25 15.98 -3.61
CA MET A 59 2.56 16.03 -2.97
C MET A 59 3.64 16.44 -3.99
N ARG A 60 3.48 17.67 -4.51
CA ARG A 60 4.29 18.27 -5.58
C ARG A 60 5.20 19.42 -5.11
N ASP A 61 5.03 19.89 -3.88
CA ASP A 61 5.83 20.96 -3.33
C ASP A 61 7.30 20.50 -3.17
N HIS A 62 8.25 21.42 -3.37
CA HIS A 62 9.69 21.15 -3.30
C HIS A 62 10.14 20.49 -1.97
N ILE A 63 9.36 20.66 -0.91
CA ILE A 63 9.56 20.00 0.39
C ILE A 63 9.55 18.46 0.25
N PHE A 64 8.77 17.90 -0.68
CA PHE A 64 8.69 16.46 -0.92
C PHE A 64 9.78 15.93 -1.87
N GLU A 65 10.52 16.79 -2.59
CA GLU A 65 11.66 16.35 -3.43
C GLU A 65 12.79 15.75 -2.58
N LEU A 66 12.91 16.21 -1.33
CA LEU A 66 13.82 15.69 -0.31
C LEU A 66 13.60 14.20 0.03
N LEU A 67 12.46 13.61 -0.37
CA LEU A 67 12.11 12.21 -0.13
C LEU A 67 12.63 11.25 -1.22
N GLY A 68 13.30 11.78 -2.23
CA GLY A 68 13.96 11.01 -3.30
C GLY A 68 13.01 10.60 -4.42
N SER A 69 13.50 10.76 -5.65
CA SER A 69 12.75 10.51 -6.90
C SER A 69 12.41 9.03 -7.16
N SER A 70 13.09 8.09 -6.50
CA SER A 70 12.89 6.64 -6.71
C SER A 70 11.95 5.98 -5.71
N PHE A 71 12.02 6.36 -4.42
CA PHE A 71 11.22 5.75 -3.35
C PHE A 71 9.84 6.40 -3.24
N PHE A 72 9.78 7.72 -3.11
CA PHE A 72 8.55 8.41 -2.74
C PHE A 72 7.41 8.27 -3.77
N PRO A 73 7.64 8.31 -5.10
CA PRO A 73 6.58 8.05 -6.08
C PRO A 73 5.98 6.64 -5.97
N LYS A 74 6.80 5.62 -5.74
CA LYS A 74 6.35 4.21 -5.59
C LYS A 74 5.58 4.03 -4.29
N TRP A 75 6.06 4.62 -3.19
CA TRP A 75 5.33 4.66 -1.92
C TRP A 75 3.98 5.36 -2.09
N LYS A 76 3.94 6.53 -2.75
CA LYS A 76 2.72 7.31 -3.03
C LYS A 76 1.72 6.52 -3.87
N GLN A 77 2.16 5.84 -4.92
CA GLN A 77 1.32 4.96 -5.74
C GLN A 77 0.68 3.83 -4.91
N ARG A 78 1.46 3.20 -4.02
CA ARG A 78 1.02 2.02 -3.25
C ARG A 78 0.17 2.33 -2.01
N HIS A 79 0.24 3.55 -1.46
CA HIS A 79 -0.41 3.91 -0.19
C HIS A 79 -1.46 5.03 -0.29
N ARG A 80 -1.42 5.92 -1.30
CA ARG A 80 -2.36 7.03 -1.40
C ARG A 80 -3.73 6.57 -1.89
N VAL A 81 -4.73 6.66 -1.02
CA VAL A 81 -6.15 6.56 -1.37
C VAL A 81 -6.64 7.96 -1.75
N LYS A 82 -7.00 8.16 -3.01
CA LYS A 82 -7.72 9.36 -3.45
C LYS A 82 -9.22 9.21 -3.13
N TYR A 83 -9.97 10.30 -3.13
CA TYR A 83 -11.42 10.28 -2.94
C TYR A 83 -12.15 11.31 -3.82
N THR A 84 -13.42 11.04 -4.11
CA THR A 84 -14.32 12.00 -4.77
C THR A 84 -15.71 11.96 -4.15
N PHE A 85 -16.54 12.96 -4.41
CA PHE A 85 -17.92 13.03 -3.91
C PHE A 85 -18.91 12.99 -5.07
N ASN A 86 -19.65 11.89 -5.19
CA ASN A 86 -20.70 11.73 -6.20
C ASN A 86 -22.08 11.82 -5.52
N LYS A 87 -22.84 12.87 -5.83
CA LYS A 87 -24.18 13.15 -5.24
C LYS A 87 -24.17 13.05 -3.69
N GLY A 88 -23.16 13.65 -3.06
CA GLY A 88 -22.96 13.65 -1.61
C GLY A 88 -22.33 12.38 -1.02
N LYS A 89 -22.22 11.28 -1.78
CA LYS A 89 -21.55 10.04 -1.32
C LYS A 89 -20.05 10.11 -1.60
N ALA A 90 -19.23 9.85 -0.58
CA ALA A 90 -17.80 9.67 -0.75
C ALA A 90 -17.51 8.35 -1.50
N VAL A 91 -16.62 8.42 -2.49
CA VAL A 91 -16.12 7.27 -3.25
C VAL A 91 -14.60 7.27 -3.09
N LEU A 92 -14.05 6.19 -2.54
CA LEU A 92 -12.61 6.01 -2.36
C LEU A 92 -12.02 5.33 -3.60
N MET A 93 -10.93 5.90 -4.12
CA MET A 93 -10.11 5.35 -5.19
C MET A 93 -8.86 4.75 -4.54
N MET A 94 -8.91 3.43 -4.34
CA MET A 94 -7.84 2.66 -3.71
C MET A 94 -6.61 2.58 -4.64
N PRO A 95 -5.39 2.44 -4.09
CA PRO A 95 -4.20 2.03 -4.83
C PRO A 95 -4.42 0.79 -5.69
N SER A 96 -3.69 0.69 -6.80
CA SER A 96 -3.64 -0.55 -7.60
C SER A 96 -3.19 -1.74 -6.74
N PRO A 97 -3.79 -2.94 -6.92
CA PRO A 97 -3.33 -4.15 -6.23
C PRO A 97 -1.97 -4.66 -6.76
N TYR A 98 -1.50 -4.18 -7.91
CA TYR A 98 -0.20 -4.49 -8.50
C TYR A 98 0.68 -3.23 -8.61
N SER A 99 2.00 -3.42 -8.64
CA SER A 99 2.95 -2.34 -8.97
C SER A 99 3.15 -2.25 -10.49
N SER A 100 3.05 -1.04 -11.04
CA SER A 100 3.23 -0.76 -12.48
C SER A 100 4.73 -0.68 -12.86
N GLU A 101 5.49 -1.71 -12.48
CA GLU A 101 6.95 -1.86 -12.55
C GLU A 101 7.36 -3.03 -13.46
N ILE A 102 8.63 -3.14 -13.84
CA ILE A 102 9.16 -4.35 -14.50
C ILE A 102 9.18 -5.50 -13.50
N GLN A 103 8.64 -6.67 -13.88
CA GLN A 103 8.53 -7.86 -13.03
C GLN A 103 8.95 -9.13 -13.77
N GLU A 104 9.72 -10.00 -13.11
CA GLU A 104 9.94 -11.40 -13.50
C GLU A 104 9.08 -12.31 -12.60
N SER A 105 8.44 -13.33 -13.19
CA SER A 105 7.71 -14.37 -12.45
C SER A 105 8.64 -15.52 -12.02
N GLU A 106 8.19 -16.31 -11.04
CA GLU A 106 8.88 -17.54 -10.61
C GLU A 106 9.09 -18.55 -11.76
N THR A 107 8.26 -18.49 -12.80
CA THR A 107 8.37 -19.28 -14.05
C THR A 107 9.36 -18.69 -15.09
N GLY A 108 9.98 -17.55 -14.79
CA GLY A 108 10.89 -16.85 -15.70
C GLY A 108 10.21 -16.14 -16.87
N SER A 109 8.93 -15.77 -16.74
CA SER A 109 8.22 -14.86 -17.65
C SER A 109 8.38 -13.42 -17.21
N TRP A 110 8.55 -12.50 -18.15
CA TRP A 110 8.78 -11.08 -17.89
C TRP A 110 7.57 -10.22 -18.27
N HIS A 111 7.24 -9.26 -17.42
CA HIS A 111 6.17 -8.28 -17.62
C HIS A 111 6.79 -6.89 -17.58
N VAL A 112 6.75 -6.20 -18.72
CA VAL A 112 7.36 -4.86 -18.90
C VAL A 112 6.25 -3.85 -19.20
N PRO A 113 5.91 -2.94 -18.27
CA PRO A 113 4.96 -1.87 -18.53
C PRO A 113 5.59 -0.81 -19.44
N MET A 114 4.86 -0.38 -20.47
CA MET A 114 5.28 0.74 -21.31
C MET A 114 4.91 2.08 -20.67
N GLU A 115 5.71 3.12 -20.91
CA GLU A 115 5.43 4.47 -20.42
C GLU A 115 4.41 5.17 -21.33
N GLU A 116 3.21 5.42 -20.80
CA GLU A 116 2.13 6.08 -21.52
C GLU A 116 1.90 7.51 -21.01
N LYS A 117 1.93 8.47 -21.94
CA LYS A 117 1.83 9.92 -21.65
C LYS A 117 0.47 10.37 -21.10
N SER A 118 -0.55 9.52 -21.17
CA SER A 118 -1.91 9.80 -20.66
C SER A 118 -2.00 9.79 -19.13
N GLY A 119 -1.14 9.01 -18.47
CA GLY A 119 -1.19 8.78 -17.03
C GLY A 119 -2.34 7.90 -16.53
N ASP A 120 -3.18 7.35 -17.41
CA ASP A 120 -4.25 6.42 -17.01
C ASP A 120 -3.70 4.98 -16.95
N GLU A 121 -3.59 4.44 -15.74
CA GLU A 121 -3.13 3.06 -15.51
C GLU A 121 -4.06 2.00 -16.15
N ARG A 122 -5.29 2.35 -16.52
CA ARG A 122 -6.26 1.45 -17.15
C ARG A 122 -5.99 1.14 -18.62
N VAL A 123 -5.26 2.02 -19.31
CA VAL A 123 -4.96 1.90 -20.75
C VAL A 123 -3.54 1.38 -21.00
N ARG A 124 -2.67 1.48 -19.97
CA ARG A 124 -1.25 1.13 -20.02
C ARG A 124 -0.98 -0.21 -20.72
N ILE A 125 -0.23 -0.13 -21.81
CA ILE A 125 0.25 -1.31 -22.55
C ILE A 125 1.34 -2.03 -21.77
N TRP A 126 1.25 -3.37 -21.73
CA TRP A 126 2.26 -4.25 -21.16
C TRP A 126 2.83 -5.18 -22.23
N LEU A 127 4.16 -5.36 -22.22
CA LEU A 127 4.85 -6.40 -22.97
C LEU A 127 5.03 -7.62 -22.07
N CYS A 128 4.38 -8.72 -22.42
CA CYS A 128 4.48 -10.00 -21.72
C CYS A 128 5.37 -10.96 -22.52
N ILE A 129 6.48 -11.39 -21.93
CA ILE A 129 7.46 -12.31 -22.52
C ILE A 129 7.40 -13.61 -21.72
N SER A 130 6.72 -14.63 -22.26
CA SER A 130 6.67 -15.96 -21.65
C SER A 130 7.56 -16.94 -22.38
N ARG A 131 8.24 -17.81 -21.63
CA ARG A 131 8.99 -18.93 -22.19
C ARG A 131 8.00 -19.96 -22.72
N THR A 132 8.04 -20.26 -24.01
CA THR A 132 7.33 -21.42 -24.57
C THR A 132 7.96 -22.68 -24.00
N VAL A 133 7.20 -23.41 -23.18
CA VAL A 133 7.61 -24.76 -22.78
C VAL A 133 7.47 -25.64 -24.02
N THR A 134 8.58 -25.88 -24.71
CA THR A 134 8.67 -26.98 -25.68
C THR A 134 8.63 -28.27 -24.90
N CYS A 135 7.40 -28.75 -24.63
CA CYS A 135 7.19 -30.15 -24.28
C CYS A 135 7.86 -30.98 -25.37
N LYS A 136 8.93 -31.68 -25.01
CA LYS A 136 9.39 -32.79 -25.84
C LYS A 136 8.24 -33.78 -25.89
N GLU A 137 7.85 -34.17 -27.09
CA GLU A 137 6.93 -35.29 -27.26
C GLU A 137 7.55 -36.51 -26.56
N PRO A 138 6.79 -37.29 -25.76
CA PRO A 138 7.28 -38.56 -25.24
C PRO A 138 7.49 -39.49 -26.44
N ASP A 139 8.72 -39.95 -26.67
CA ASP A 139 9.05 -40.84 -27.79
C ASP A 139 8.16 -42.10 -27.80
N GLU A 140 7.62 -42.46 -28.97
CA GLU A 140 6.81 -43.67 -29.13
C GLU A 140 7.64 -44.96 -28.96
N ALA A 141 7.46 -45.65 -27.82
CA ALA A 141 7.48 -47.12 -27.68
C ALA A 141 7.28 -47.48 -26.18
N SER A 142 6.50 -48.48 -25.77
CA SER A 142 6.03 -49.70 -26.46
C SER A 142 4.84 -50.33 -25.73
N VAL A 143 4.16 -51.29 -26.38
CA VAL A 143 2.96 -51.97 -25.83
C VAL A 143 3.32 -53.23 -25.05
N THR A 144 2.86 -53.33 -23.79
CA THR A 144 2.59 -54.60 -23.10
C THR A 144 1.33 -54.48 -22.23
N ASN A 145 0.49 -55.51 -22.21
CA ASN A 145 -0.85 -55.50 -21.58
C ASN A 145 -0.88 -56.05 -20.14
N GLY A 146 -1.81 -55.54 -19.32
CA GLY A 146 -2.51 -56.32 -18.28
C GLY A 146 -2.34 -55.86 -16.82
N GLY A 147 -3.46 -55.57 -16.13
CA GLY A 147 -3.52 -55.39 -14.67
C GLY A 147 -4.66 -54.48 -14.17
N VAL A 148 -5.43 -54.93 -13.17
CA VAL A 148 -6.63 -54.30 -12.56
C VAL A 148 -6.76 -54.88 -11.12
N GLN A 149 -7.26 -54.25 -10.05
CA GLN A 149 -7.92 -52.94 -9.80
C GLN A 149 -7.01 -52.08 -8.84
N GLU A 150 -7.35 -51.14 -7.95
CA GLU A 150 -8.61 -50.57 -7.41
C GLU A 150 -8.42 -49.11 -6.92
N VAL A 151 -9.52 -48.37 -6.71
CA VAL A 151 -9.61 -46.92 -6.37
C VAL A 151 -10.97 -46.69 -5.63
N PRO A 152 -11.23 -45.73 -4.69
CA PRO A 152 -10.45 -44.67 -3.99
C PRO A 152 -10.51 -44.88 -2.43
N PRO A 153 -10.59 -43.92 -1.44
CA PRO A 153 -10.54 -42.44 -1.47
C PRO A 153 -9.82 -41.63 -0.33
N THR A 154 -9.66 -40.33 -0.63
CA THR A 154 -9.75 -39.11 0.25
C THR A 154 -8.69 -38.73 1.32
N GLU A 155 -8.12 -37.53 1.09
CA GLU A 155 -8.13 -36.33 1.95
C GLU A 155 -6.89 -35.78 2.72
N ALA A 156 -6.68 -34.48 2.47
CA ALA A 156 -6.21 -33.40 3.35
C ALA A 156 -4.87 -33.52 4.12
N SER A 157 -3.81 -32.97 3.53
CA SER A 157 -2.66 -32.43 4.28
C SER A 157 -2.95 -31.00 4.74
N ASN A 158 -2.55 -30.63 5.96
CA ASN A 158 -2.88 -29.32 6.54
C ASN A 158 -1.79 -28.77 7.49
N GLY A 159 -1.36 -27.53 7.25
CA GLY A 159 -0.72 -26.65 8.25
C GLY A 159 0.72 -26.93 8.70
N VAL A 160 1.70 -26.26 8.09
CA VAL A 160 3.00 -25.97 8.72
C VAL A 160 3.01 -24.51 9.21
N GLN A 161 3.25 -24.29 10.50
CA GLN A 161 3.30 -22.96 11.10
C GLN A 161 4.70 -22.34 10.96
N LEU A 162 4.78 -21.11 10.45
CA LEU A 162 6.02 -20.33 10.44
C LEU A 162 6.15 -19.53 11.74
N ARG A 163 7.22 -19.74 12.50
CA ARG A 163 7.51 -18.98 13.73
C ARG A 163 8.25 -17.67 13.40
N VAL A 164 7.80 -16.56 14.00
CA VAL A 164 8.51 -15.27 14.00
C VAL A 164 9.26 -15.11 15.32
N PRO A 165 10.57 -14.78 15.31
CA PRO A 165 11.29 -14.33 16.51
C PRO A 165 11.18 -12.81 16.68
N GLU A 166 10.73 -12.36 17.84
CA GLU A 166 10.83 -10.95 18.25
C GLU A 166 12.30 -10.58 18.58
N ASN A 167 12.66 -9.30 18.46
CA ASN A 167 13.68 -8.76 19.37
C ASN A 167 13.56 -7.24 19.62
N LYS A 168 13.70 -6.92 20.91
CA LYS A 168 13.84 -5.65 21.64
C LYS A 168 13.95 -4.32 20.86
N ALA A 169 13.26 -3.32 21.42
CA ALA A 169 13.60 -1.91 21.25
C ALA A 169 14.68 -1.46 22.24
N GLU A 170 15.47 -0.45 21.85
CA GLU A 170 16.31 0.34 22.74
C GLU A 170 15.90 1.82 22.66
N SER A 171 16.08 2.56 23.76
CA SER A 171 15.71 3.97 23.86
C SER A 171 16.89 4.81 24.30
N LEU A 172 17.21 5.89 23.57
CA LEU A 172 18.14 6.92 24.00
C LEU A 172 17.55 8.32 23.79
N THR A 173 17.85 9.21 24.73
CA THR A 173 17.20 10.51 24.91
C THR A 173 18.00 11.65 24.27
N GLY A 174 17.30 12.64 23.70
CA GLY A 174 17.93 13.80 23.07
C GLY A 174 18.23 14.98 24.01
N LYS A 175 18.74 16.07 23.44
CA LYS A 175 18.74 17.41 24.03
C LYS A 175 18.26 18.42 22.99
N ARG A 176 17.36 19.32 23.37
CA ARG A 176 17.09 20.55 22.62
C ARG A 176 18.07 21.63 23.06
N LYS A 177 18.30 22.61 22.19
CA LYS A 177 18.99 23.85 22.50
C LYS A 177 17.99 24.98 22.29
N ASP A 178 17.51 25.54 23.38
CA ASP A 178 16.68 26.74 23.34
C ASP A 178 17.51 27.95 22.89
N ARG A 179 16.81 28.98 22.44
CA ARG A 179 17.41 30.22 21.94
C ARG A 179 16.44 31.36 22.19
N ASP A 180 16.96 32.44 22.76
CA ASP A 180 16.28 33.72 22.97
C ASP A 180 15.99 34.43 21.62
#